data_AF-A0A498DZQ9-F1
#
_entry.id   AF-A0A498DZQ9-F1
#
_cell.length_a   1.000
_cell.length_b   1.000
_cell.length_c   1.000
_cell.angle_alpha   90.00
_cell.angle_beta   90.00
_cell.angle_gamma   90.00
#
_symmetry.space_group_name_H-M   'P 1'
#
loop_
_entity.id
_entity.type
_entity.pdbx_description
1 polymer ?
#
loop_
_entity_poly.entity_id
_entity_poly.type
_entity_poly.pdbx_seq_one_letter_code
_entity_poly.pdbx_strand_id
1 'polypeptide(L)'
;MTVAFPEDPLGVVVELQLGGSWMDITPHVYARDPIKIERGRRDEGSRADPAVCTLTINNRDGRYSPRNPRSPYYGLLGRNSPVRVYVLLPGGVSYRFVGEVSAWPSRWAPSGADVWIPVQAAGILRRLGQGAQPLRDALRRHIEASVPRPLAYWPLTDGEYAIQGSEVISGAQPARTLGPAGSYYQGQVEWGKGELAPWMDAAVGLPPASRGNLTVGVNPAPAATDGWSVDIVRSGLGSQLVVEMWDTAPRISLDPQICWSLVVGIDGDTSMRLVLGAYDEASSSSMTLALVNVPALYTPGPHHIRLTVTPAPGDDAAWSVMLDGAVVASGVTWPLVRPLAKINTYWVTVTGDGGDTGPLAIGHLTYWGPQTPPAADTWRAVRGHAGERAGRRIERLCAEQGVPLQVTGSLDDTPAMGPQRPATFLDLLATAEDVDGGTLGEARDELALAYRTRTSRYNQGG
;
A
#
# COMPACT_ATOMS: atom_id res chain seq x y z
N MET A 1 7.90 -53.13 -34.29
CA MET A 1 7.57 -53.04 -32.86
C MET A 1 6.94 -51.67 -32.63
N THR A 2 5.63 -51.64 -32.48
CA THR A 2 4.84 -50.47 -32.09
C THR A 2 5.06 -50.22 -30.60
N VAL A 3 5.57 -49.05 -30.23
CA VAL A 3 5.68 -48.64 -28.83
C VAL A 3 4.27 -48.34 -28.33
N ALA A 4 3.77 -49.17 -27.41
CA ALA A 4 2.51 -48.92 -26.71
C ALA A 4 2.66 -47.69 -25.80
N PHE A 5 1.70 -46.78 -25.89
CA PHE A 5 1.45 -45.76 -24.85
C PHE A 5 1.30 -46.48 -23.50
N PRO A 6 1.68 -45.90 -22.34
CA PRO A 6 1.69 -46.65 -21.08
C PRO A 6 0.29 -47.18 -20.74
N GLU A 7 0.18 -48.49 -20.51
CA GLU A 7 -1.06 -49.21 -20.14
C GLU A 7 -1.41 -49.07 -18.65
N ASP A 8 -0.52 -48.52 -17.84
CA ASP A 8 -0.78 -48.24 -16.42
C ASP A 8 -1.38 -46.83 -16.25
N PRO A 9 -2.63 -46.69 -15.76
CA PRO A 9 -3.18 -45.40 -15.41
C PRO A 9 -2.29 -44.74 -14.35
N LEU A 10 -1.74 -43.55 -14.68
CA LEU A 10 -0.97 -42.77 -13.72
C LEU A 10 -1.82 -42.50 -12.47
N GLY A 11 -1.30 -42.85 -11.30
CA GLY A 11 -2.02 -42.70 -10.03
C GLY A 11 -2.36 -41.25 -9.76
N VAL A 12 -3.64 -40.89 -9.89
CA VAL A 12 -4.16 -39.59 -9.48
C VAL A 12 -4.27 -39.59 -7.96
N VAL A 13 -3.75 -38.54 -7.32
CA VAL A 13 -3.85 -38.35 -5.88
C VAL A 13 -4.61 -37.06 -5.60
N VAL A 14 -5.56 -37.14 -4.67
CA VAL A 14 -6.35 -36.01 -4.18
C VAL A 14 -6.14 -35.87 -2.69
N GLU A 15 -5.74 -34.68 -2.25
CA GLU A 15 -5.50 -34.40 -0.84
C GLU A 15 -6.26 -33.16 -0.37
N LEU A 16 -6.71 -33.20 0.88
CA LEU A 16 -7.29 -32.05 1.58
C LEU A 16 -6.36 -31.64 2.73
N GLN A 17 -6.19 -30.34 2.94
CA GLN A 17 -5.48 -29.85 4.11
C GLN A 17 -6.46 -29.74 5.29
N LEU A 18 -6.24 -30.56 6.32
CA LEU A 18 -7.06 -30.63 7.53
C LEU A 18 -6.17 -30.49 8.75
N GLY A 19 -6.45 -29.51 9.62
CA GLY A 19 -5.65 -29.29 10.84
C GLY A 19 -4.19 -28.95 10.59
N GLY A 20 -3.86 -28.34 9.44
CA GLY A 20 -2.49 -27.96 9.06
C GLY A 20 -1.71 -29.04 8.28
N SER A 21 -2.24 -30.26 8.16
CA SER A 21 -1.59 -31.37 7.46
C SER A 21 -2.36 -31.77 6.20
N TRP A 22 -1.64 -32.14 5.15
CA TRP A 22 -2.25 -32.73 3.95
C TRP A 22 -2.67 -34.18 4.24
N MET A 23 -3.93 -34.50 3.91
CA MET A 23 -4.50 -35.82 4.08
C MET A 23 -4.96 -36.37 2.73
N ASP A 24 -4.49 -37.57 2.40
CA ASP A 24 -4.93 -38.32 1.22
C ASP A 24 -6.40 -38.76 1.35
N ILE A 25 -7.21 -38.32 0.39
CA ILE A 25 -8.62 -38.68 0.27
C ILE A 25 -8.92 -39.44 -1.02
N THR A 26 -7.90 -39.82 -1.78
CA THR A 26 -8.00 -40.58 -3.05
C THR A 26 -8.91 -41.80 -2.93
N PRO A 27 -8.84 -42.64 -1.87
CA PRO A 27 -9.73 -43.79 -1.72
C PRO A 27 -11.22 -43.44 -1.62
N HIS A 28 -11.55 -42.18 -1.31
CA HIS A 28 -12.92 -41.70 -1.16
C HIS A 28 -13.40 -40.89 -2.37
N VAL A 29 -12.54 -40.59 -3.34
CA VAL A 29 -12.95 -39.91 -4.58
C VAL A 29 -13.52 -40.94 -5.55
N TYR A 30 -14.73 -40.70 -6.05
CA TYR A 30 -15.35 -41.61 -7.01
C TYR A 30 -14.64 -41.57 -8.36
N ALA A 31 -14.23 -42.74 -8.85
CA ALA A 31 -13.71 -42.88 -10.21
C ALA A 31 -14.81 -42.85 -11.29
N ARG A 32 -16.08 -43.12 -10.92
CA ARG A 32 -17.23 -43.08 -11.85
C ARG A 32 -17.54 -41.67 -12.36
N ASP A 33 -17.21 -40.65 -11.57
CA ASP A 33 -17.35 -39.24 -11.93
C ASP A 33 -15.94 -38.69 -12.16
N PRO A 34 -15.57 -38.29 -13.39
CA PRO A 34 -14.21 -37.85 -13.65
C PRO A 34 -13.89 -36.56 -12.89
N ILE A 35 -12.68 -36.48 -12.33
CA ILE A 35 -12.15 -35.21 -11.81
C ILE A 35 -11.97 -34.27 -13.00
N LYS A 36 -12.71 -33.16 -13.01
CA LYS A 36 -12.67 -32.15 -14.08
C LYS A 36 -11.94 -30.92 -13.56
N ILE A 37 -10.88 -30.53 -14.25
CA ILE A 37 -10.11 -29.30 -13.97
C ILE A 37 -10.20 -28.40 -15.18
N GLU A 38 -10.78 -27.21 -15.01
CA GLU A 38 -10.82 -26.13 -15.99
C GLU A 38 -9.87 -25.02 -15.54
N ARG A 39 -9.07 -24.48 -16.46
CA ARG A 39 -8.12 -23.40 -16.16
C ARG A 39 -7.78 -22.62 -17.42
N GLY A 40 -7.18 -21.46 -17.22
CA GLY A 40 -6.70 -20.61 -18.31
C GLY A 40 -7.71 -19.51 -18.62
N ARG A 41 -7.70 -19.09 -19.88
CA ARG A 41 -8.50 -17.99 -20.39
C ARG A 41 -9.51 -18.55 -21.39
N ARG A 42 -10.79 -18.27 -21.21
CA ARG A 42 -11.81 -18.61 -22.23
C ARG A 42 -11.56 -17.84 -23.52
N ASP A 43 -12.00 -18.40 -24.64
CA ASP A 43 -11.93 -17.73 -25.95
C ASP A 43 -12.57 -16.33 -25.85
N GLU A 44 -11.90 -15.32 -26.42
CA GLU A 44 -12.25 -13.89 -26.36
C GLU A 44 -12.14 -13.20 -24.98
N GLY A 45 -11.78 -13.93 -23.92
CA GLY A 45 -11.53 -13.35 -22.60
C GLY A 45 -10.26 -12.49 -22.57
N SER A 46 -10.31 -11.30 -21.96
CA SER A 46 -9.12 -10.44 -21.79
C SER A 46 -8.25 -10.85 -20.59
N ARG A 47 -8.78 -11.67 -19.67
CA ARG A 47 -8.11 -12.06 -18.41
C ARG A 47 -8.17 -13.56 -18.17
N ALA A 48 -7.27 -14.08 -17.34
CA ALA A 48 -7.36 -15.47 -16.88
C ALA A 48 -8.58 -15.67 -15.97
N ASP A 49 -9.32 -16.74 -16.22
CA ASP A 49 -10.42 -17.17 -15.37
C ASP A 49 -9.86 -17.95 -14.16
N PRO A 50 -10.51 -17.87 -12.98
CA PRO A 50 -10.15 -18.73 -11.86
C PRO A 50 -10.24 -20.20 -12.26
N ALA A 51 -9.20 -20.99 -11.95
CA ALA A 51 -9.26 -22.42 -12.17
C ALA A 51 -10.37 -23.04 -11.31
N VAL A 52 -11.05 -24.04 -11.87
CA VAL A 52 -12.13 -24.77 -11.20
C VAL A 52 -11.81 -26.25 -11.24
N CYS A 53 -11.91 -26.90 -10.08
CA CYS A 53 -11.83 -28.35 -9.96
C CYS A 53 -13.15 -28.89 -9.41
N THR A 54 -13.76 -29.85 -10.10
CA THR A 54 -14.94 -30.58 -9.63
C THR A 54 -14.61 -32.05 -9.47
N LEU A 55 -14.98 -32.62 -8.32
CA LEU A 55 -14.81 -34.04 -7.99
C LEU A 55 -15.97 -34.50 -7.10
N THR A 56 -16.27 -35.80 -7.11
CA THR A 56 -17.31 -36.37 -6.25
C THR A 56 -16.66 -37.22 -5.15
N ILE A 57 -16.99 -36.94 -3.88
CA ILE A 57 -16.50 -37.69 -2.73
C ILE A 57 -17.60 -38.62 -2.20
N ASN A 58 -17.24 -39.88 -1.94
CA ASN A 58 -18.05 -40.82 -1.18
C ASN A 58 -18.18 -40.38 0.27
N ASN A 59 -19.41 -40.21 0.74
CA ASN A 59 -19.71 -39.74 2.08
C ASN A 59 -20.73 -40.64 2.79
N ARG A 60 -20.74 -41.95 2.49
CA ARG A 60 -21.66 -42.92 3.11
C ARG A 60 -21.51 -43.03 4.63
N ASP A 61 -20.32 -42.79 5.16
CA ASP A 61 -20.04 -42.76 6.60
C ASP A 61 -20.23 -41.37 7.25
N GLY A 62 -20.60 -40.36 6.45
CA GLY A 62 -20.82 -38.99 6.92
C GLY A 62 -19.55 -38.24 7.34
N ARG A 63 -18.36 -38.75 6.98
CA ARG A 63 -17.05 -38.16 7.36
C ARG A 63 -16.80 -36.79 6.74
N TYR A 64 -17.29 -36.56 5.52
CA TYR A 64 -17.13 -35.31 4.79
C TYR A 64 -18.31 -34.34 4.99
N SER A 65 -19.19 -34.60 5.97
CA SER A 65 -20.29 -33.72 6.33
C SER A 65 -19.83 -32.68 7.37
N PRO A 66 -19.67 -31.37 7.03
CA PRO A 66 -19.08 -30.39 7.95
C PRO A 66 -19.89 -30.17 9.24
N ARG A 67 -21.21 -30.40 9.18
CA ARG A 67 -22.14 -30.25 10.31
C ARG A 67 -22.36 -31.56 11.09
N ASN A 68 -21.62 -32.62 10.80
CA ASN A 68 -21.71 -33.88 11.53
C ASN A 68 -20.74 -33.86 12.72
N PRO A 69 -21.20 -33.69 13.98
CA PRO A 69 -20.33 -33.68 15.16
C PRO A 69 -19.63 -35.01 15.41
N ARG A 70 -20.08 -36.10 14.79
CA ARG A 70 -19.42 -37.42 14.86
C ARG A 70 -18.35 -37.61 13.78
N SER A 71 -18.20 -36.67 12.86
CA SER A 71 -17.12 -36.75 11.87
C SER A 71 -15.77 -36.52 12.54
N PRO A 72 -14.72 -37.30 12.21
CA PRO A 72 -13.35 -36.99 12.62
C PRO A 72 -12.83 -35.66 12.07
N TYR A 73 -13.50 -35.08 11.05
CA TYR A 73 -13.16 -33.79 10.46
C TYR A 73 -14.11 -32.67 10.90
N TYR A 74 -14.90 -32.89 11.95
CA TYR A 74 -15.78 -31.87 12.50
C TYR A 74 -14.99 -30.64 12.94
N GLY A 75 -15.41 -29.45 12.51
CA GLY A 75 -14.70 -28.18 12.73
C GLY A 75 -13.47 -27.95 11.83
N LEU A 76 -13.02 -28.97 11.08
CA LEU A 76 -11.87 -28.86 10.16
C LEU A 76 -12.30 -28.66 8.69
N LEU A 77 -13.51 -29.10 8.35
CA LEU A 77 -14.10 -28.90 7.02
C LEU A 77 -14.85 -27.56 6.98
N GLY A 78 -14.47 -26.70 6.03
CA GLY A 78 -15.07 -25.40 5.87
C GLY A 78 -15.01 -24.89 4.44
N ARG A 79 -15.62 -23.73 4.21
CA ARG A 79 -15.28 -22.96 3.01
C ARG A 79 -13.80 -22.60 3.06
N ASN A 80 -13.19 -22.54 1.89
CA ASN A 80 -11.78 -22.27 1.70
C ASN A 80 -10.82 -23.36 2.23
N SER A 81 -11.31 -24.58 2.57
CA SER A 81 -10.43 -25.71 2.88
C SER A 81 -9.51 -26.01 1.69
N PRO A 82 -8.18 -26.00 1.83
CA PRO A 82 -7.26 -26.25 0.73
C PRO A 82 -7.37 -27.68 0.19
N VAL A 83 -7.34 -27.82 -1.13
CA VAL A 83 -7.36 -29.09 -1.85
C VAL A 83 -6.31 -29.07 -2.95
N ARG A 84 -5.65 -30.21 -3.17
CA ARG A 84 -4.72 -30.38 -4.29
C ARG A 84 -4.95 -31.68 -5.01
N VAL A 85 -4.69 -31.65 -6.32
CA VAL A 85 -4.78 -32.80 -7.22
C VAL A 85 -3.47 -32.89 -8.00
N TYR A 86 -2.83 -34.06 -7.96
CA TYR A 86 -1.60 -34.33 -8.69
C TYR A 86 -1.57 -35.75 -9.24
N VAL A 87 -0.69 -35.99 -10.20
CA VAL A 87 -0.43 -37.34 -10.72
C VAL A 87 0.98 -37.78 -10.35
N LEU A 88 1.13 -39.04 -9.98
CA LEU A 88 2.43 -39.67 -9.76
C LEU A 88 3.06 -39.99 -11.13
N LEU A 89 4.31 -39.58 -11.33
CA LEU A 89 5.13 -39.89 -12.50
C LEU A 89 6.34 -40.75 -12.08
N PRO A 90 6.97 -41.52 -12.98
CA PRO A 90 8.14 -42.37 -12.69
C PRO A 90 9.41 -41.66 -12.14
N GLY A 91 9.34 -40.39 -11.76
CA GLY A 91 10.44 -39.63 -11.15
C GLY A 91 9.98 -38.41 -10.33
N GLY A 92 8.70 -38.34 -9.94
CA GLY A 92 8.18 -37.21 -9.17
C GLY A 92 6.67 -37.06 -9.22
N VAL A 93 6.19 -35.88 -8.85
CA VAL A 93 4.76 -35.51 -8.89
C VAL A 93 4.53 -34.42 -9.93
N SER A 94 3.41 -34.50 -10.64
CA SER A 94 2.94 -33.42 -11.50
C SER A 94 1.63 -32.89 -10.96
N TYR A 95 1.68 -31.71 -10.34
CA TYR A 95 0.49 -31.04 -9.85
C TYR A 95 -0.40 -30.59 -11.01
N ARG A 96 -1.71 -30.84 -10.86
CA ARG A 96 -2.73 -30.50 -11.85
C ARG A 96 -3.61 -29.36 -11.38
N PHE A 97 -3.83 -29.25 -10.07
CA PHE A 97 -4.63 -28.21 -9.45
C PHE A 97 -4.25 -28.03 -7.97
N VAL A 98 -4.14 -26.78 -7.53
CA VAL A 98 -4.19 -26.38 -6.11
C VAL A 98 -5.23 -25.27 -6.00
N GLY A 99 -6.11 -25.40 -5.02
CA GLY A 99 -7.19 -24.44 -4.81
C GLY A 99 -7.86 -24.67 -3.48
N GLU A 100 -9.04 -24.07 -3.34
CA GLU A 100 -9.79 -24.12 -2.09
C GLU A 100 -11.24 -24.53 -2.36
N VAL A 101 -11.79 -25.37 -1.49
CA VAL A 101 -13.17 -25.84 -1.59
C VAL A 101 -14.13 -24.67 -1.39
N SER A 102 -14.88 -24.35 -2.43
CA SER A 102 -15.82 -23.23 -2.48
C SER A 102 -17.14 -23.53 -1.76
N ALA A 103 -17.59 -24.78 -1.80
CA ALA A 103 -18.79 -25.25 -1.14
C ALA A 103 -18.73 -26.77 -0.86
N TRP A 104 -19.41 -27.18 0.21
CA TRP A 104 -19.65 -28.58 0.61
C TRP A 104 -21.16 -28.90 0.51
N PRO A 105 -21.74 -29.01 -0.70
CA PRO A 105 -23.16 -29.34 -0.85
C PRO A 105 -23.40 -30.81 -0.48
N SER A 106 -24.19 -31.09 0.55
CA SER A 106 -24.66 -32.45 0.81
C SER A 106 -25.80 -32.80 -0.13
N ARG A 107 -25.66 -33.88 -0.91
CA ARG A 107 -26.77 -34.45 -1.68
C ARG A 107 -27.13 -35.82 -1.11
N TRP A 108 -28.43 -36.08 -0.99
CA TRP A 108 -28.99 -37.33 -0.47
C TRP A 108 -29.75 -38.02 -1.60
N ALA A 109 -29.50 -39.31 -1.82
CA ALA A 109 -30.42 -40.15 -2.57
C ALA A 109 -31.59 -40.57 -1.65
N PRO A 110 -32.86 -40.55 -2.10
CA PRO A 110 -34.03 -40.93 -1.30
C PRO A 110 -33.98 -42.36 -0.70
N SER A 111 -33.12 -43.23 -1.24
CA SER A 111 -32.95 -44.61 -0.79
C SER A 111 -31.98 -44.78 0.39
N GLY A 112 -31.25 -43.74 0.81
CA GLY A 112 -30.25 -43.81 1.89
C GLY A 112 -29.01 -44.67 1.59
N ALA A 113 -28.97 -45.36 0.44
CA ALA A 113 -27.93 -46.32 0.08
C ALA A 113 -26.70 -45.70 -0.60
N ASP A 114 -26.80 -44.45 -1.09
CA ASP A 114 -25.69 -43.75 -1.72
C ASP A 114 -25.71 -42.26 -1.31
N VAL A 115 -24.67 -41.86 -0.56
CA VAL A 115 -24.47 -40.50 -0.03
C VAL A 115 -23.16 -39.98 -0.60
N TRP A 116 -23.22 -38.89 -1.34
CA TRP A 116 -22.04 -38.31 -1.99
C TRP A 116 -22.08 -36.78 -1.94
N ILE A 117 -20.89 -36.19 -2.01
CA ILE A 117 -20.70 -34.74 -2.02
C ILE A 117 -20.04 -34.36 -3.34
N PRO A 118 -20.72 -33.62 -4.23
CA PRO A 118 -20.05 -32.95 -5.33
C PRO A 118 -19.26 -31.76 -4.76
N VAL A 119 -17.94 -31.88 -4.74
CA VAL A 119 -17.04 -30.82 -4.28
C VAL A 119 -16.65 -29.97 -5.47
N GLN A 120 -16.82 -28.66 -5.32
CA GLN A 120 -16.26 -27.67 -6.23
C GLN A 120 -15.19 -26.88 -5.49
N ALA A 121 -13.97 -26.91 -6.02
CA ALA A 121 -12.86 -26.08 -5.58
C ALA A 121 -12.49 -25.06 -6.65
N ALA A 122 -11.91 -23.95 -6.23
CA ALA A 122 -11.44 -22.91 -7.12
C ALA A 122 -10.07 -22.39 -6.72
N GLY A 123 -9.30 -21.90 -7.68
CA GLY A 123 -8.00 -21.28 -7.45
C GLY A 123 -8.09 -19.91 -6.76
N ILE A 124 -6.91 -19.35 -6.48
CA ILE A 124 -6.72 -18.10 -5.75
C ILE A 124 -7.40 -16.88 -6.39
N LEU A 125 -7.51 -16.82 -7.72
CA LEU A 125 -8.17 -15.73 -8.45
C LEU A 125 -9.63 -15.56 -8.06
N ARG A 126 -10.34 -16.65 -7.70
CA ARG A 126 -11.73 -16.55 -7.21
C ARG A 126 -11.79 -15.70 -5.95
N ARG A 127 -10.87 -15.90 -5.01
CA ARG A 127 -10.81 -15.14 -3.76
C ARG A 127 -10.39 -13.70 -4.03
N LEU A 128 -9.35 -13.51 -4.85
CA LEU A 128 -8.83 -12.19 -5.18
C LEU A 128 -9.84 -11.32 -5.94
N GLY A 129 -10.74 -11.92 -6.71
CA GLY A 129 -11.81 -11.20 -7.42
C GLY A 129 -13.06 -10.92 -6.60
N GLN A 130 -13.26 -11.59 -5.44
CA GLN A 130 -14.45 -11.40 -4.62
C GLN A 130 -14.29 -10.21 -3.67
N GLY A 131 -15.21 -9.24 -3.76
CA GLY A 131 -15.25 -8.09 -2.84
C GLY A 131 -14.05 -7.14 -2.97
N ALA A 132 -13.41 -7.11 -4.15
CA ALA A 132 -12.21 -6.33 -4.37
C ALA A 132 -12.50 -4.82 -4.28
N GLN A 133 -11.95 -4.19 -3.25
CA GLN A 133 -11.93 -2.73 -3.13
C GLN A 133 -10.72 -2.18 -3.89
N PRO A 134 -10.80 -0.96 -4.46
CA PRO A 134 -9.64 -0.28 -4.98
C PRO A 134 -8.56 -0.15 -3.90
N LEU A 135 -7.32 -0.49 -4.27
CA LEU A 135 -6.17 -0.19 -3.43
C LEU A 135 -5.97 1.32 -3.40
N ARG A 136 -5.60 1.85 -2.23
CA ARG A 136 -5.18 3.26 -2.05
C ARG A 136 -4.01 3.62 -2.96
N ASP A 137 -3.70 4.89 -3.13
CA ASP A 137 -2.53 5.32 -3.92
C ASP A 137 -1.20 4.69 -3.42
N ALA A 138 -0.19 4.67 -4.30
CA ALA A 138 1.08 4.01 -4.03
C ALA A 138 1.82 4.57 -2.80
N LEU A 139 1.76 5.88 -2.57
CA LEU A 139 2.41 6.51 -1.43
C LEU A 139 1.75 6.10 -0.12
N ARG A 140 0.41 6.10 -0.07
CA ARG A 140 -0.32 5.65 1.12
C ARG A 140 0.01 4.20 1.48
N ARG A 141 0.05 3.30 0.49
CA ARG A 141 0.43 1.90 0.73
C ARG A 141 1.88 1.76 1.19
N HIS A 142 2.80 2.50 0.58
CA HIS A 142 4.22 2.55 1.00
C HIS A 142 4.37 2.97 2.46
N ILE A 143 3.69 4.05 2.89
CA ILE A 143 3.74 4.55 4.27
C ILE A 143 3.12 3.53 5.25
N GLU A 144 1.93 3.00 4.96
CA GLU A 144 1.22 2.07 5.86
C GLU A 144 1.94 0.70 6.00
N ALA A 145 2.67 0.28 4.96
CA ALA A 145 3.48 -0.94 4.96
C ALA A 145 4.89 -0.76 5.55
N SER A 146 5.32 0.47 5.83
CA SER A 146 6.66 0.75 6.32
C SER A 146 6.91 0.13 7.71
N VAL A 147 8.13 -0.39 7.90
CA VAL A 147 8.59 -0.93 9.19
C VAL A 147 9.94 -0.27 9.55
N PRO A 148 10.04 0.47 10.67
CA PRO A 148 8.94 0.81 11.58
C PRO A 148 7.89 1.71 10.93
N ARG A 149 6.67 1.71 11.49
CA ARG A 149 5.56 2.60 11.08
C ARG A 149 5.80 4.04 11.55
N PRO A 150 5.18 5.05 10.91
CA PRO A 150 5.21 6.40 11.44
C PRO A 150 4.53 6.46 12.82
N LEU A 151 4.92 7.42 13.65
CA LEU A 151 4.27 7.69 14.93
C LEU A 151 2.87 8.27 14.73
N ALA A 152 2.65 9.04 13.66
CA ALA A 152 1.34 9.49 13.22
C ALA A 152 1.31 9.75 11.71
N TYR A 153 0.15 9.59 11.09
CA TYR A 153 -0.02 9.82 9.65
C TYR A 153 -1.41 10.35 9.32
N TRP A 154 -1.44 11.50 8.64
CA TRP A 154 -2.63 12.11 8.05
C TRP A 154 -2.53 12.09 6.52
N PRO A 155 -3.25 11.18 5.84
CA PRO A 155 -3.30 11.16 4.38
C PRO A 155 -3.90 12.45 3.81
N LEU A 156 -4.86 13.04 4.52
CA LEU A 156 -5.68 14.18 4.09
C LEU A 156 -6.56 13.88 2.86
N THR A 157 -7.06 12.65 2.77
CA THR A 157 -7.86 12.12 1.64
C THR A 157 -9.30 11.77 2.04
N ASP A 158 -9.82 12.43 3.09
CA ASP A 158 -11.11 12.15 3.75
C ASP A 158 -12.36 12.49 2.90
N GLY A 159 -12.20 13.12 1.74
CA GLY A 159 -13.27 13.44 0.78
C GLY A 159 -13.99 14.77 1.04
N GLU A 160 -14.83 15.20 0.10
CA GLU A 160 -15.40 16.57 0.04
C GLU A 160 -16.23 17.00 1.26
N TYR A 161 -16.90 16.05 1.91
CA TYR A 161 -17.77 16.33 3.06
C TYR A 161 -17.05 16.25 4.40
N ALA A 162 -15.73 16.04 4.40
CA ALA A 162 -14.96 16.02 5.63
C ALA A 162 -14.91 17.42 6.27
N ILE A 163 -14.84 17.44 7.60
CA ILE A 163 -14.64 18.66 8.40
C ILE A 163 -13.27 18.66 9.10
N GLN A 164 -12.56 17.53 9.01
CA GLN A 164 -11.27 17.28 9.62
C GLN A 164 -10.58 16.13 8.88
N GLY A 165 -9.26 16.06 8.95
CA GLY A 165 -8.46 15.00 8.34
C GLY A 165 -8.18 13.89 9.34
N SER A 166 -8.45 12.64 8.99
CA SER A 166 -8.27 11.52 9.91
C SER A 166 -6.80 11.14 10.06
N GLU A 167 -6.40 10.80 11.29
CA GLU A 167 -5.15 10.10 11.56
C GLU A 167 -5.39 8.59 11.44
N VAL A 168 -4.46 7.85 10.82
CA VAL A 168 -4.69 6.44 10.43
C VAL A 168 -3.75 5.41 11.05
N ILE A 169 -2.90 5.79 12.01
CA ILE A 169 -1.87 4.91 12.59
C ILE A 169 -1.98 4.77 14.10
N SER A 170 -1.96 5.86 14.86
CA SER A 170 -1.78 5.83 16.32
C SER A 170 -2.97 6.37 17.13
N GLY A 171 -4.00 6.91 16.47
CA GLY A 171 -5.10 7.61 17.12
C GLY A 171 -4.73 9.01 17.60
N ALA A 172 -3.77 9.68 16.94
CA ALA A 172 -3.48 11.09 17.25
C ALA A 172 -4.66 12.01 16.86
N GLN A 173 -4.58 13.29 17.22
CA GLN A 173 -5.68 14.22 16.98
C GLN A 173 -5.92 14.41 15.48
N PRO A 174 -7.19 14.54 15.04
CA PRO A 174 -7.49 14.82 13.64
C PRO A 174 -6.94 16.19 13.22
N ALA A 175 -6.57 16.30 11.94
CA ALA A 175 -6.15 17.56 11.34
C ALA A 175 -7.35 18.51 11.23
N ARG A 176 -7.22 19.73 11.76
CA ARG A 176 -8.30 20.71 11.75
C ARG A 176 -7.81 22.07 11.33
N THR A 177 -8.67 22.81 10.65
CA THR A 177 -8.45 24.23 10.44
C THR A 177 -8.68 24.96 11.75
N LEU A 178 -7.58 25.25 12.44
CA LEU A 178 -7.56 25.91 13.73
C LEU A 178 -6.76 27.20 13.62
N GLY A 179 -7.29 28.24 14.22
CA GLY A 179 -6.65 29.53 14.26
C GLY A 179 -6.63 30.09 15.69
N PRO A 180 -5.53 30.70 16.19
CA PRO A 180 -5.58 31.52 17.39
C PRO A 180 -6.75 32.52 17.40
N ALA A 181 -7.55 32.52 18.48
CA ALA A 181 -8.71 33.40 18.62
C ALA A 181 -8.35 34.89 18.35
N GLY A 182 -9.14 35.57 17.51
CA GLY A 182 -8.96 36.99 17.21
C GLY A 182 -8.09 37.34 15.99
N SER A 183 -7.53 36.36 15.27
CA SER A 183 -6.88 36.63 13.98
C SER A 183 -7.89 36.63 12.83
N TYR A 184 -7.59 37.37 11.76
CA TYR A 184 -8.34 37.40 10.52
C TYR A 184 -8.18 36.08 9.75
N TYR A 185 -8.90 35.02 10.14
CA TYR A 185 -8.94 33.78 9.36
C TYR A 185 -9.83 33.95 8.14
N GLN A 186 -9.25 33.78 6.96
CA GLN A 186 -9.97 33.66 5.71
C GLN A 186 -9.52 32.37 5.02
N GLY A 187 -10.03 31.23 5.49
CA GLY A 187 -9.79 29.98 4.77
C GLY A 187 -10.09 28.74 5.59
N GLN A 188 -11.11 28.00 5.17
CA GLN A 188 -11.16 26.57 5.44
C GLN A 188 -10.43 25.85 4.30
N VAL A 189 -9.82 24.72 4.60
CA VAL A 189 -9.28 23.85 3.56
C VAL A 189 -10.44 23.22 2.77
N GLU A 190 -10.17 22.89 1.52
CA GLU A 190 -11.12 22.20 0.64
C GLU A 190 -10.80 20.71 0.62
N TRP A 191 -11.44 19.96 1.51
CA TRP A 191 -11.27 18.51 1.58
C TRP A 191 -11.65 17.84 0.26
N GLY A 192 -10.87 16.86 -0.19
CA GLY A 192 -11.14 16.11 -1.42
C GLY A 192 -11.10 16.91 -2.72
N LYS A 193 -10.68 18.18 -2.70
CA LYS A 193 -10.56 19.05 -3.89
C LYS A 193 -9.12 19.36 -4.28
N GLY A 194 -8.15 18.92 -3.47
CA GLY A 194 -6.74 19.08 -3.80
C GLY A 194 -6.24 17.97 -4.71
N GLU A 195 -5.55 18.35 -5.78
CA GLU A 195 -4.86 17.39 -6.66
C GLU A 195 -3.35 17.48 -6.44
N LEU A 196 -2.78 16.44 -5.82
CA LEU A 196 -1.32 16.28 -5.75
C LEU A 196 -0.76 15.79 -7.08
N ALA A 197 -1.40 14.78 -7.66
CA ALA A 197 -1.12 14.24 -8.99
C ALA A 197 -2.31 13.44 -9.53
N PRO A 198 -2.43 13.23 -10.86
CA PRO A 198 -3.50 12.43 -11.46
C PRO A 198 -3.54 10.94 -11.08
N TRP A 199 -2.52 10.45 -10.35
CA TRP A 199 -2.39 9.06 -9.91
C TRP A 199 -2.45 8.90 -8.40
N MET A 200 -2.76 9.96 -7.66
CA MET A 200 -2.91 9.95 -6.20
C MET A 200 -4.39 10.11 -5.84
N ASP A 201 -4.78 9.65 -4.65
CA ASP A 201 -6.10 9.93 -4.11
C ASP A 201 -6.28 11.46 -3.94
N ALA A 202 -7.48 11.97 -4.16
CA ALA A 202 -7.76 13.41 -4.00
C ALA A 202 -7.50 13.83 -2.54
N ALA A 203 -6.67 14.84 -2.38
CA ALA A 203 -6.18 15.31 -1.09
C ALA A 203 -6.87 16.63 -0.69
N VAL A 204 -6.25 17.37 0.23
CA VAL A 204 -6.71 18.69 0.64
C VAL A 204 -6.26 19.76 -0.34
N GLY A 205 -7.22 20.54 -0.82
CA GLY A 205 -6.98 21.79 -1.53
C GLY A 205 -6.88 22.95 -0.55
N LEU A 206 -5.99 23.89 -0.84
CA LEU A 206 -5.88 25.17 -0.16
C LEU A 206 -6.52 26.21 -1.06
N PRO A 207 -7.63 26.87 -0.63
CA PRO A 207 -8.42 27.71 -1.52
C PRO A 207 -7.57 28.81 -2.16
N PRO A 208 -7.83 29.19 -3.42
CA PRO A 208 -7.19 30.34 -4.05
C PRO A 208 -7.46 31.65 -3.27
N ALA A 209 -6.55 32.61 -3.36
CA ALA A 209 -6.66 33.92 -2.70
C ALA A 209 -6.99 33.87 -1.19
N SER A 210 -6.42 32.91 -0.46
CA SER A 210 -6.75 32.65 0.95
C SER A 210 -5.52 32.57 1.86
N ARG A 211 -5.77 32.62 3.18
CA ARG A 211 -4.75 32.39 4.21
C ARG A 211 -5.36 31.61 5.37
N GLY A 212 -4.64 30.61 5.86
CA GLY A 212 -5.13 29.83 6.98
C GLY A 212 -4.09 28.88 7.55
N ASN A 213 -4.55 28.07 8.51
CA ASN A 213 -3.75 27.08 9.22
C ASN A 213 -4.47 25.75 9.27
N LEU A 214 -3.73 24.67 8.98
CA LEU A 214 -4.15 23.30 9.25
C LEU A 214 -3.27 22.75 10.37
N THR A 215 -3.85 22.51 11.53
CA THR A 215 -3.12 22.09 12.72
C THR A 215 -3.44 20.64 13.06
N VAL A 216 -2.40 19.88 13.41
CA VAL A 216 -2.51 18.54 14.01
C VAL A 216 -1.84 18.54 15.38
N GLY A 217 -2.52 17.97 16.37
CA GLY A 217 -1.91 17.62 17.65
C GLY A 217 -1.27 16.24 17.54
N VAL A 218 0.00 16.12 17.91
CA VAL A 218 0.70 14.84 17.99
C VAL A 218 0.79 14.40 19.45
N ASN A 219 0.66 13.11 19.69
CA ASN A 219 0.92 12.56 21.02
C ASN A 219 2.44 12.58 21.27
N PRO A 220 2.92 13.06 22.42
CA PRO A 220 4.32 12.97 22.80
C PRO A 220 4.78 11.51 22.72
N ALA A 221 5.83 11.24 21.94
CA ALA A 221 6.36 9.91 21.74
C ALA A 221 7.78 9.85 22.32
N PRO A 222 8.03 9.03 23.37
CA PRO A 222 9.36 8.92 23.96
C PRO A 222 10.45 8.56 22.96
N ALA A 223 10.16 7.70 21.97
CA ALA A 223 11.10 7.33 20.92
C ALA A 223 11.59 8.53 20.07
N ALA A 224 10.85 9.64 20.04
CA ALA A 224 11.23 10.83 19.27
C ALA A 224 12.32 11.67 19.95
N THR A 225 12.77 11.34 21.16
CA THR A 225 13.96 11.95 21.77
C THR A 225 15.24 11.55 21.03
N ASP A 226 15.25 10.36 20.43
CA ASP A 226 16.39 9.86 19.65
C ASP A 226 16.39 10.37 18.21
N GLY A 227 15.41 11.21 17.85
CA GLY A 227 15.24 11.78 16.53
C GLY A 227 13.82 11.64 16.01
N TRP A 228 13.46 12.51 15.07
CA TRP A 228 12.19 12.46 14.38
C TRP A 228 12.32 12.95 12.94
N SER A 229 11.32 12.63 12.12
CA SER A 229 11.16 13.24 10.80
C SER A 229 9.72 13.61 10.53
N VAL A 230 9.51 14.68 9.79
CA VAL A 230 8.18 15.07 9.29
C VAL A 230 8.23 15.16 7.78
N ASP A 231 7.26 14.53 7.12
CA ASP A 231 7.08 14.61 5.68
C ASP A 231 5.80 15.34 5.33
N ILE A 232 5.80 16.04 4.21
CA ILE A 232 4.60 16.56 3.56
C ILE A 232 4.75 16.42 2.04
N VAL A 233 3.64 16.16 1.36
CA VAL A 233 3.56 16.24 -0.10
C VAL A 233 2.73 17.45 -0.48
N ARG A 234 3.22 18.24 -1.44
CA ARG A 234 2.54 19.41 -1.99
C ARG A 234 2.50 19.39 -3.51
N SER A 235 1.56 20.11 -4.10
CA SER A 235 1.51 20.37 -5.54
C SER A 235 0.87 21.73 -5.81
N GLY A 236 1.27 22.40 -6.88
CA GLY A 236 0.82 23.76 -7.20
C GLY A 236 1.78 24.83 -6.67
N LEU A 237 1.46 26.11 -6.90
CA LEU A 237 2.40 27.21 -6.66
C LEU A 237 2.29 27.73 -5.23
N GLY A 238 1.16 28.33 -4.88
CA GLY A 238 1.00 29.09 -3.64
C GLY A 238 1.94 30.30 -3.55
N SER A 239 1.63 31.28 -2.71
CA SER A 239 2.59 32.31 -2.33
C SER A 239 3.54 31.79 -1.24
N GLN A 240 2.97 31.06 -0.28
CA GLN A 240 3.71 30.55 0.86
C GLN A 240 3.03 29.31 1.45
N LEU A 241 3.83 28.36 1.89
CA LEU A 241 3.48 27.21 2.70
C LEU A 241 4.52 27.12 3.82
N VAL A 242 4.09 27.21 5.07
CA VAL A 242 4.96 27.04 6.24
C VAL A 242 4.51 25.84 7.03
N VAL A 243 5.41 24.88 7.21
CA VAL A 243 5.20 23.74 8.10
C VAL A 243 6.00 23.99 9.37
N GLU A 244 5.30 24.21 10.47
CA GLU A 244 5.85 24.50 11.79
C GLU A 244 5.73 23.25 12.67
N MET A 245 6.86 22.74 13.15
CA MET A 245 6.95 21.59 14.04
C MET A 245 7.35 22.09 15.43
N TRP A 246 6.39 22.07 16.35
CA TRP A 246 6.55 22.61 17.70
C TRP A 246 6.82 21.48 18.70
N ASP A 247 7.85 21.65 19.52
CA ASP A 247 8.21 20.67 20.55
C ASP A 247 7.29 20.72 21.79
N THR A 248 7.53 19.80 22.71
CA THR A 248 6.76 19.65 23.96
C THR A 248 7.20 20.59 25.09
N ALA A 249 8.15 21.50 24.88
CA ALA A 249 8.63 22.32 25.98
C ALA A 249 7.52 23.26 26.52
N PRO A 250 7.56 23.61 27.82
CA PRO A 250 6.50 24.35 28.49
C PRO A 250 6.42 25.83 28.09
N ARG A 251 7.34 26.32 27.25
CA ARG A 251 7.38 27.71 26.76
C ARG A 251 7.63 28.73 27.88
N ILE A 252 8.66 28.49 28.68
CA ILE A 252 9.08 29.39 29.77
C ILE A 252 10.53 29.83 29.55
N SER A 253 10.98 30.91 30.20
CA SER A 253 12.32 31.48 29.95
C SER A 253 13.48 30.50 30.20
N LEU A 254 13.32 29.57 31.16
CA LEU A 254 14.32 28.53 31.46
C LEU A 254 14.23 27.30 30.54
N ASP A 255 13.10 27.12 29.85
CA ASP A 255 12.86 25.99 28.96
C ASP A 255 11.96 26.44 27.78
N PRO A 256 12.54 27.20 26.83
CA PRO A 256 11.79 27.76 25.72
C PRO A 256 11.28 26.66 24.80
N GLN A 257 10.09 26.87 24.24
CA GLN A 257 9.51 26.00 23.23
C GLN A 257 10.20 26.24 21.90
N ILE A 258 10.60 25.15 21.25
CA ILE A 258 11.31 25.18 19.98
C ILE A 258 10.35 24.91 18.84
N CYS A 259 10.46 25.72 17.79
CA CYS A 259 9.71 25.55 16.55
C CYS A 259 10.68 25.43 15.36
N TRP A 260 10.62 24.30 14.68
CA TRP A 260 11.27 24.13 13.38
C TRP A 260 10.28 24.53 12.30
N SER A 261 10.62 25.53 11.49
CA SER A 261 9.73 26.06 10.45
C SER A 261 10.35 25.83 9.08
N LEU A 262 9.74 24.94 8.31
CA LEU A 262 10.01 24.77 6.90
C LEU A 262 9.14 25.74 6.12
N VAL A 263 9.72 26.81 5.59
CA VAL A 263 9.01 27.82 4.82
C VAL A 263 9.33 27.63 3.34
N VAL A 264 8.33 27.26 2.56
CA VAL A 264 8.37 27.28 1.10
C VAL A 264 7.58 28.49 0.63
N GLY A 265 8.19 29.40 -0.10
CA GLY A 265 7.44 30.55 -0.58
C GLY A 265 8.18 31.38 -1.60
N ILE A 266 7.44 32.34 -2.14
CA ILE A 266 7.92 33.30 -3.14
C ILE A 266 8.13 34.64 -2.41
N ASP A 267 9.17 34.72 -1.58
CA ASP A 267 9.66 36.00 -1.05
C ASP A 267 10.75 36.52 -2.00
N GLY A 268 10.35 36.96 -3.20
CA GLY A 268 11.27 37.49 -4.22
C GLY A 268 12.14 36.45 -4.97
N ASP A 269 12.13 35.18 -4.56
CA ASP A 269 12.79 34.04 -5.24
C ASP A 269 12.06 32.71 -4.95
N THR A 270 12.22 31.71 -5.83
CA THR A 270 11.70 30.34 -5.68
C THR A 270 12.50 29.54 -4.67
N SER A 271 12.37 29.89 -3.39
CA SER A 271 13.21 29.37 -2.32
C SER A 271 12.47 28.57 -1.26
N MET A 272 13.23 27.78 -0.52
CA MET A 272 12.82 27.12 0.70
C MET A 272 13.83 27.44 1.80
N ARG A 273 13.34 27.82 2.97
CA ARG A 273 14.16 28.12 4.14
C ARG A 273 13.79 27.23 5.32
N LEU A 274 14.81 26.84 6.09
CA LEU A 274 14.62 26.24 7.40
C LEU A 274 14.92 27.30 8.45
N VAL A 275 13.94 27.58 9.30
CA VAL A 275 14.04 28.55 10.39
C VAL A 275 13.85 27.84 11.72
N LEU A 276 14.74 28.11 12.67
CA LEU A 276 14.59 27.66 14.05
C LEU A 276 14.12 28.84 14.90
N GLY A 277 13.01 28.67 15.60
CA GLY A 277 12.48 29.65 16.55
C GLY A 277 12.51 29.13 17.97
N ALA A 278 12.81 30.01 18.92
CA ALA A 278 12.69 29.75 20.36
C ALA A 278 11.68 30.73 20.96
N TYR A 279 10.72 30.21 21.71
CA TYR A 279 9.61 30.96 22.26
C TYR A 279 9.53 30.74 23.77
N ASP A 280 9.52 31.82 24.53
CA ASP A 280 9.24 31.79 25.97
C ASP A 280 7.92 32.52 26.25
N GLU A 281 7.67 32.82 27.52
CA GLU A 281 6.45 33.47 27.99
C GLU A 281 6.36 34.96 27.66
N ALA A 282 7.48 35.62 27.37
CA ALA A 282 7.59 37.06 27.15
C ALA A 282 8.22 37.45 25.81
N SER A 283 8.95 36.54 25.15
CA SER A 283 9.79 36.82 24.01
C SER A 283 9.84 35.65 23.01
N SER A 284 10.30 35.97 21.81
CA SER A 284 10.60 34.98 20.78
C SER A 284 11.84 35.41 20.00
N SER A 285 12.68 34.45 19.66
CA SER A 285 13.82 34.65 18.74
C SER A 285 13.73 33.66 17.58
N SER A 286 14.38 33.98 16.47
CA SER A 286 14.50 33.05 15.35
C SER A 286 15.80 33.22 14.60
N MET A 287 16.26 32.13 13.97
CA MET A 287 17.42 32.12 13.10
C MET A 287 17.13 31.29 11.84
N THR A 288 17.64 31.74 10.69
CA THR A 288 17.61 30.94 9.46
C THR A 288 18.79 29.99 9.46
N LEU A 289 18.52 28.68 9.43
CA LEU A 289 19.53 27.62 9.37
C LEU A 289 19.96 27.33 7.93
N ALA A 290 19.03 27.44 6.97
CA ALA A 290 19.30 27.25 5.55
C ALA A 290 18.36 28.09 4.69
N LEU A 291 18.88 28.49 3.53
CA LEU A 291 18.13 29.05 2.41
C LEU A 291 18.57 28.32 1.15
N VAL A 292 17.64 27.63 0.48
CA VAL A 292 17.91 26.80 -0.70
C VAL A 292 17.05 27.29 -1.85
N ASN A 293 17.67 27.50 -3.02
CA ASN A 293 16.92 27.76 -4.25
C ASN A 293 16.33 26.44 -4.78
N VAL A 294 15.01 26.40 -4.95
CA VAL A 294 14.23 25.20 -5.28
C VAL A 294 13.16 25.50 -6.34
N PRO A 295 13.55 25.94 -7.55
CA PRO A 295 12.59 26.28 -8.61
C PRO A 295 11.74 25.07 -9.02
N ALA A 296 12.25 23.85 -8.81
CA ALA A 296 11.53 22.61 -9.08
C ALA A 296 10.19 22.53 -8.33
N LEU A 297 10.09 23.04 -7.10
CA LEU A 297 8.85 23.00 -6.29
C LEU A 297 7.66 23.74 -6.92
N TYR A 298 7.94 24.60 -7.89
CA TYR A 298 6.95 25.42 -8.59
C TYR A 298 6.63 24.87 -9.99
N THR A 299 7.03 23.62 -10.26
CA THR A 299 6.65 22.91 -11.48
C THR A 299 5.37 22.08 -11.24
N PRO A 300 4.59 21.75 -12.29
CA PRO A 300 3.43 20.90 -12.14
C PRO A 300 3.81 19.49 -11.63
N GLY A 301 3.11 19.03 -10.61
CA GLY A 301 3.28 17.70 -10.05
C GLY A 301 3.52 17.70 -8.54
N PRO A 302 3.52 16.52 -7.93
CA PRO A 302 3.72 16.39 -6.49
C PRO A 302 5.20 16.55 -6.17
N HIS A 303 5.49 17.24 -5.08
CA HIS A 303 6.81 17.35 -4.48
C HIS A 303 6.78 16.86 -3.05
N HIS A 304 7.80 16.11 -2.67
CA HIS A 304 7.95 15.50 -1.37
C HIS A 304 9.04 16.22 -0.58
N ILE A 305 8.68 16.74 0.59
CA ILE A 305 9.63 17.41 1.47
C ILE A 305 9.69 16.67 2.79
N ARG A 306 10.90 16.38 3.28
CA ARG A 306 11.15 15.83 4.60
C ARG A 306 12.11 16.72 5.38
N LEU A 307 11.78 17.00 6.63
CA LEU A 307 12.73 17.47 7.64
C LEU A 307 13.06 16.30 8.58
N THR A 308 14.34 15.99 8.74
CA THR A 308 14.83 15.05 9.75
C THR A 308 15.65 15.80 10.78
N VAL A 309 15.40 15.54 12.06
CA VAL A 309 16.14 16.11 13.20
C VAL A 309 16.57 14.96 14.12
N THR A 310 17.87 14.87 14.42
CA THR A 310 18.47 13.79 15.24
C THR A 310 19.46 14.37 16.25
N PRO A 311 19.69 13.72 17.41
CA PRO A 311 20.69 14.18 18.36
C PRO A 311 22.10 14.30 17.76
N ALA A 312 22.83 15.33 18.16
CA ALA A 312 24.24 15.54 17.88
C ALA A 312 25.01 15.76 19.21
N PRO A 313 26.34 15.62 19.24
CA PRO A 313 27.12 15.82 20.46
C PRO A 313 26.94 17.24 21.04
N GLY A 314 26.98 17.37 22.37
CA GLY A 314 27.02 18.68 23.03
C GLY A 314 25.67 19.38 23.19
N ASP A 315 24.58 18.62 23.39
CA ASP A 315 23.20 19.12 23.46
C ASP A 315 22.72 19.81 22.17
N ASP A 316 23.28 19.38 21.04
CA ASP A 316 22.92 19.87 19.72
C ASP A 316 21.96 18.89 19.00
N ALA A 317 21.35 19.37 17.93
CA ALA A 317 20.59 18.62 16.97
C ALA A 317 21.22 18.72 15.57
N ALA A 318 21.50 17.58 14.96
CA ALA A 318 21.74 17.48 13.52
C ALA A 318 20.41 17.53 12.78
N TRP A 319 20.36 18.25 11.66
CA TRP A 319 19.17 18.38 10.84
C TRP A 319 19.50 18.18 9.36
N SER A 320 18.51 17.70 8.60
CA SER A 320 18.58 17.66 7.14
C SER A 320 17.21 17.91 6.52
N VAL A 321 17.20 18.66 5.42
CA VAL A 321 16.03 18.89 4.58
C VAL A 321 16.22 18.10 3.30
N MET A 322 15.24 17.28 2.96
CA MET A 322 15.18 16.52 1.73
C MET A 322 14.06 17.05 0.84
N LEU A 323 14.33 17.08 -0.46
CA LEU A 323 13.38 17.38 -1.52
C LEU A 323 13.44 16.26 -2.56
N ASP A 324 12.29 15.68 -2.88
CA ASP A 324 12.12 14.71 -3.97
C ASP A 324 13.15 13.56 -3.92
N GLY A 325 13.39 13.06 -2.71
CA GLY A 325 14.30 11.93 -2.43
C GLY A 325 15.78 12.29 -2.28
N ALA A 326 16.18 13.56 -2.39
CA ALA A 326 17.56 14.02 -2.23
C ALA A 326 17.71 15.02 -1.08
N VAL A 327 18.83 14.96 -0.34
CA VAL A 327 19.17 15.98 0.66
C VAL A 327 19.56 17.26 -0.05
N VAL A 328 18.91 18.37 0.30
CA VAL A 328 19.17 19.71 -0.28
C VAL A 328 19.81 20.69 0.71
N ALA A 329 19.71 20.42 2.01
CA ALA A 329 20.43 21.14 3.06
C ALA A 329 20.61 20.25 4.29
N SER A 330 21.68 20.48 5.04
CA SER A 330 21.91 19.84 6.35
C SER A 330 22.83 20.69 7.22
N GLY A 331 22.83 20.41 8.52
CA GLY A 331 23.69 21.10 9.47
C GLY A 331 23.52 20.59 10.89
N VAL A 332 24.13 21.31 11.83
CA VAL A 332 24.01 21.09 13.27
C VAL A 332 23.65 22.42 13.92
N THR A 333 22.77 22.39 14.92
CA THR A 333 22.37 23.57 15.68
C THR A 333 22.00 23.18 17.10
N TRP A 334 22.14 24.10 18.02
CA TRP A 334 21.50 24.02 19.34
C TRP A 334 19.99 24.34 19.20
N PRO A 335 19.06 23.75 19.99
CA PRO A 335 19.24 22.81 21.11
C PRO A 335 18.99 21.33 20.77
N LEU A 336 19.14 20.46 21.78
CA LEU A 336 18.88 19.01 21.72
C LEU A 336 17.46 18.70 21.25
N VAL A 337 17.33 17.57 20.56
CA VAL A 337 16.05 17.07 20.02
C VAL A 337 15.03 16.82 21.13
N ARG A 338 13.80 17.26 20.88
CA ARG A 338 12.63 16.99 21.71
C ARG A 338 11.48 16.45 20.86
N PRO A 339 10.60 15.61 21.44
CA PRO A 339 9.37 15.18 20.78
C PRO A 339 8.50 16.38 20.39
N LEU A 340 7.75 16.23 19.31
CA LEU A 340 6.77 17.23 18.88
C LEU A 340 5.48 17.13 19.71
N ALA A 341 4.83 18.28 19.92
CA ALA A 341 3.49 18.41 20.50
C ALA A 341 2.43 18.77 19.46
N LYS A 342 2.81 19.52 18.41
CA LYS A 342 1.91 19.88 17.31
C LYS A 342 2.69 20.14 16.02
N ILE A 343 2.02 19.94 14.90
CA ILE A 343 2.47 20.40 13.59
C ILE A 343 1.41 21.36 13.04
N ASN A 344 1.82 22.55 12.64
CA ASN A 344 0.95 23.56 12.05
C ASN A 344 1.37 23.84 10.61
N THR A 345 0.43 23.75 9.67
CA THR A 345 0.66 24.06 8.26
C THR A 345 -0.06 25.35 7.93
N TYR A 346 0.69 26.46 7.89
CA TYR A 346 0.20 27.76 7.48
C TYR A 346 0.31 27.90 5.96
N TRP A 347 -0.68 28.50 5.32
CA TRP A 347 -0.63 28.78 3.88
C TRP A 347 -1.02 30.22 3.54
N VAL A 348 -0.49 30.67 2.41
CA VAL A 348 -0.86 31.89 1.71
C VAL A 348 -0.97 31.57 0.23
N THR A 349 -2.14 31.79 -0.36
CA THR A 349 -2.41 31.63 -1.79
C THR A 349 -2.83 32.96 -2.44
N VAL A 350 -2.43 34.06 -1.82
CA VAL A 350 -2.68 35.44 -2.27
C VAL A 350 -1.35 36.20 -2.35
N THR A 351 -1.07 36.81 -3.50
CA THR A 351 0.12 37.63 -3.71
C THR A 351 0.06 38.94 -2.92
N GLY A 352 1.19 39.64 -2.79
CA GLY A 352 1.27 40.91 -2.06
C GLY A 352 0.37 42.02 -2.63
N ASP A 353 0.05 41.97 -3.92
CA ASP A 353 -0.88 42.85 -4.64
C ASP A 353 -2.33 42.34 -4.67
N GLY A 354 -2.62 41.23 -3.99
CA GLY A 354 -3.98 40.67 -3.87
C GLY A 354 -4.40 39.73 -5.00
N GLY A 355 -3.49 39.35 -5.88
CA GLY A 355 -3.69 38.37 -6.95
C GLY A 355 -3.72 36.92 -6.44
N ASP A 356 -4.33 36.05 -7.25
CA ASP A 356 -4.40 34.62 -6.99
C ASP A 356 -3.12 33.91 -7.49
N THR A 357 -2.52 33.06 -6.65
CA THR A 357 -1.37 32.23 -7.03
C THR A 357 -1.73 30.89 -7.69
N GLY A 358 -3.03 30.64 -7.89
CA GLY A 358 -3.54 29.37 -8.36
C GLY A 358 -3.65 28.32 -7.25
N PRO A 359 -4.12 27.10 -7.60
CA PRO A 359 -4.38 26.05 -6.63
C PRO A 359 -3.10 25.56 -5.97
N LEU A 360 -3.17 25.32 -4.66
CA LEU A 360 -2.14 24.62 -3.89
C LEU A 360 -2.81 23.45 -3.18
N ALA A 361 -2.24 22.25 -3.30
CA ALA A 361 -2.72 21.06 -2.63
C ALA A 361 -1.65 20.53 -1.68
N ILE A 362 -2.09 19.95 -0.56
CA ILE A 362 -1.24 19.28 0.41
C ILE A 362 -1.83 17.92 0.80
N GLY A 363 -0.96 16.99 1.15
CA GLY A 363 -1.36 15.67 1.63
C GLY A 363 -0.21 14.89 2.21
N HIS A 364 -0.52 13.71 2.72
CA HIS A 364 0.44 12.77 3.29
C HIS A 364 1.39 13.37 4.32
N LEU A 365 0.83 14.03 5.35
CA LEU A 365 1.60 14.53 6.49
C LEU A 365 1.95 13.36 7.41
N THR A 366 3.23 13.07 7.59
CA THR A 366 3.68 12.01 8.52
C THR A 366 4.57 12.57 9.62
N TYR A 367 4.52 11.95 10.78
CA TYR A 367 5.46 12.14 11.87
C TYR A 367 6.12 10.80 12.20
N TRP A 368 7.42 10.69 12.03
CA TRP A 368 8.22 9.49 12.28
C TRP A 368 9.08 9.66 13.52
N GLY A 369 9.45 8.52 14.13
CA GLY A 369 10.53 8.48 15.10
C GLY A 369 11.91 8.57 14.42
N PRO A 370 12.97 8.01 15.04
CA PRO A 370 14.34 8.16 14.56
C PRO A 370 14.62 7.41 13.25
N GLN A 371 13.75 6.47 12.89
CA GLN A 371 13.86 5.67 11.67
C GLN A 371 12.75 6.04 10.69
N THR A 372 13.14 6.18 9.42
CA THR A 372 12.23 6.45 8.30
C THR A 372 12.54 5.54 7.11
N PRO A 373 11.57 5.29 6.23
CA PRO A 373 11.86 4.69 4.93
C PRO A 373 12.85 5.56 4.15
N PRO A 374 13.74 4.99 3.32
CA PRO A 374 14.62 5.76 2.47
C PRO A 374 13.84 6.80 1.65
N ALA A 375 14.33 8.04 1.61
CA ALA A 375 13.64 9.13 0.92
C ALA A 375 13.48 8.85 -0.58
N ALA A 376 14.46 8.19 -1.20
CA ALA A 376 14.38 7.77 -2.61
C ALA A 376 13.23 6.79 -2.87
N ASP A 377 12.95 5.87 -1.94
CA ASP A 377 11.85 4.91 -2.08
C ASP A 377 10.50 5.59 -1.85
N THR A 378 10.44 6.50 -0.87
CA THR A 378 9.26 7.36 -0.64
C THR A 378 8.95 8.19 -1.88
N TRP A 379 9.96 8.80 -2.50
CA TRP A 379 9.81 9.57 -3.74
C TRP A 379 9.40 8.71 -4.95
N ARG A 380 9.87 7.46 -5.04
CA ARG A 380 9.37 6.51 -6.05
C ARG A 380 7.87 6.27 -5.87
N ALA A 381 7.40 6.12 -4.63
CA ALA A 381 5.99 5.93 -4.32
C ALA A 381 5.14 7.20 -4.61
N VAL A 382 5.64 8.40 -4.28
CA VAL A 382 5.01 9.69 -4.63
C VAL A 382 4.75 9.80 -6.14
N ARG A 383 5.71 9.35 -6.96
CA ARG A 383 5.57 9.32 -8.43
C ARG A 383 4.74 8.14 -8.97
N GLY A 384 4.03 7.40 -8.11
CA GLY A 384 3.27 6.23 -8.51
C GLY A 384 4.15 5.13 -9.12
N HIS A 385 5.41 5.03 -8.72
CA HIS A 385 6.41 4.14 -9.32
C HIS A 385 6.54 4.31 -10.85
N ALA A 386 6.46 5.54 -11.34
CA ALA A 386 6.72 5.84 -12.75
C ALA A 386 8.10 5.32 -13.19
N GLY A 387 8.15 4.64 -14.33
CA GLY A 387 9.35 4.00 -14.87
C GLY A 387 9.60 2.57 -14.37
N GLU A 388 8.79 2.06 -13.43
CA GLU A 388 8.87 0.67 -12.97
C GLU A 388 8.57 -0.32 -14.10
N ARG A 389 9.32 -1.43 -14.12
CA ARG A 389 9.14 -2.53 -15.07
C ARG A 389 7.82 -3.25 -14.79
N ALA A 390 7.04 -3.58 -15.83
CA ALA A 390 5.73 -4.22 -15.67
C ALA A 390 5.80 -5.51 -14.83
N GLY A 391 6.78 -6.37 -15.07
CA GLY A 391 7.02 -7.57 -14.27
C GLY A 391 7.34 -7.27 -12.80
N ARG A 392 8.16 -6.25 -12.53
CA ARG A 392 8.47 -5.80 -11.16
C ARG A 392 7.28 -5.17 -10.46
N ARG A 393 6.39 -4.51 -11.21
CA ARG A 393 5.11 -4.01 -10.68
C ARG A 393 4.21 -5.16 -10.20
N ILE A 394 4.12 -6.25 -10.97
CA ILE A 394 3.37 -7.45 -10.57
C ILE A 394 3.97 -8.05 -9.29
N GLU A 395 5.29 -8.23 -9.24
CA GLU A 395 6.00 -8.73 -8.06
C GLU A 395 5.74 -7.87 -6.82
N ARG A 396 5.90 -6.55 -6.93
CA ARG A 396 5.66 -5.61 -5.83
C ARG A 396 4.22 -5.65 -5.34
N LEU A 397 3.23 -5.61 -6.25
CA LEU A 397 1.82 -5.64 -5.88
C LEU A 397 1.45 -6.95 -5.19
N CYS A 398 1.97 -8.08 -5.67
CA CYS A 398 1.81 -9.37 -5.03
C CYS A 398 2.40 -9.38 -3.61
N ALA A 399 3.62 -8.85 -3.43
CA ALA A 399 4.25 -8.72 -2.12
C ALA A 399 3.44 -7.80 -1.18
N GLU A 400 2.97 -6.64 -1.66
CA GLU A 400 2.13 -5.71 -0.90
C GLU A 400 0.81 -6.36 -0.41
N GLN A 401 0.26 -7.30 -1.18
CA GLN A 401 -0.99 -8.00 -0.84
C GLN A 401 -0.78 -9.36 -0.16
N GLY A 402 0.47 -9.76 0.09
CA GLY A 402 0.80 -11.07 0.66
C GLY A 402 0.37 -12.24 -0.24
N VAL A 403 0.36 -12.03 -1.56
CA VAL A 403 0.00 -13.04 -2.57
C VAL A 403 1.27 -13.68 -3.12
N PRO A 404 1.49 -15.00 -2.93
CA PRO A 404 2.64 -15.67 -3.52
C PRO A 404 2.62 -15.58 -5.05
N LEU A 405 3.80 -15.36 -5.65
CA LEU A 405 3.97 -15.21 -7.09
C LEU A 405 5.08 -16.12 -7.60
N GLN A 406 4.75 -16.98 -8.55
CA GLN A 406 5.71 -17.73 -9.34
C GLN A 406 5.99 -17.00 -10.65
N VAL A 407 7.26 -16.90 -11.04
CA VAL A 407 7.68 -16.16 -12.23
C VAL A 407 8.41 -17.07 -13.20
N THR A 408 8.05 -16.99 -14.47
CA THR A 408 8.79 -17.59 -15.58
C THR A 408 9.28 -16.49 -16.53
N GLY A 409 10.60 -16.36 -16.65
CA GLY A 409 11.26 -15.30 -17.43
C GLY A 409 11.84 -14.19 -16.56
N SER A 410 12.47 -13.20 -17.20
CA SER A 410 13.07 -12.04 -16.53
C SER A 410 12.03 -10.91 -16.37
N LEU A 411 11.77 -10.50 -15.13
CA LEU A 411 10.88 -9.35 -14.84
C LEU A 411 11.51 -8.01 -15.25
N ASP A 412 12.83 -7.94 -15.31
CA ASP A 412 13.56 -6.72 -15.67
C ASP A 412 13.55 -6.46 -17.18
N ASP A 413 13.32 -7.49 -17.99
CA ASP A 413 13.22 -7.41 -19.45
C ASP A 413 11.81 -7.01 -19.93
N THR A 414 10.93 -6.63 -19.00
CA THR A 414 9.58 -6.14 -19.32
C THR A 414 9.59 -4.63 -19.59
N PRO A 415 8.61 -4.07 -20.33
CA PRO A 415 8.55 -2.64 -20.60
C PRO A 415 8.37 -1.81 -19.33
N ALA A 416 8.86 -0.57 -19.35
CA ALA A 416 8.61 0.40 -18.28
C ALA A 416 7.18 0.91 -18.34
N MET A 417 6.57 1.14 -17.17
CA MET A 417 5.20 1.63 -17.04
C MET A 417 5.14 3.09 -16.58
N GLY A 418 4.03 3.75 -16.91
CA GLY A 418 3.68 5.06 -16.34
C GLY A 418 3.30 4.98 -14.85
N PRO A 419 2.97 6.12 -14.23
CA PRO A 419 2.51 6.19 -12.84
C PRO A 419 1.31 5.26 -12.59
N GLN A 420 1.33 4.59 -11.44
CA GLN A 420 0.28 3.68 -11.00
C GLN A 420 -0.86 4.45 -10.33
N ARG A 421 -2.08 4.34 -10.88
CA ARG A 421 -3.31 4.91 -10.30
C ARG A 421 -3.97 3.95 -9.29
N PRO A 422 -4.84 4.43 -8.40
CA PRO A 422 -5.70 3.57 -7.59
C PRO A 422 -6.61 2.69 -8.48
N ALA A 423 -6.62 1.39 -8.23
CA ALA A 423 -7.50 0.42 -8.88
C ALA A 423 -7.54 -0.86 -8.03
N THR A 424 -8.41 -1.82 -8.38
CA THR A 424 -8.42 -3.11 -7.67
C THR A 424 -7.10 -3.85 -7.91
N PHE A 425 -6.71 -4.73 -6.97
CA PHE A 425 -5.46 -5.50 -7.09
C PHE A 425 -5.34 -6.22 -8.44
N LEU A 426 -6.39 -6.94 -8.86
CA LEU A 426 -6.38 -7.66 -10.14
C LEU A 426 -6.38 -6.73 -11.36
N ASP A 427 -7.01 -5.55 -11.28
CA ASP A 427 -6.92 -4.56 -12.36
C ASP A 427 -5.50 -4.04 -12.51
N LEU A 428 -4.81 -3.77 -11.41
CA LEU A 428 -3.42 -3.32 -11.43
C LEU A 428 -2.50 -4.37 -12.05
N LEU A 429 -2.65 -5.64 -11.68
CA LEU A 429 -1.89 -6.73 -12.29
C LEU A 429 -2.20 -6.86 -13.79
N ALA A 430 -3.47 -6.75 -14.19
CA ALA A 430 -3.88 -6.79 -15.59
C ALA A 430 -3.26 -5.65 -16.41
N THR A 431 -3.18 -4.42 -15.87
CA THR A 431 -2.53 -3.32 -16.61
C THR A 431 -1.04 -3.60 -16.87
N ALA A 432 -0.35 -4.29 -15.96
CA ALA A 432 1.03 -4.68 -16.15
C ALA A 432 1.18 -5.83 -17.16
N GLU A 433 0.29 -6.83 -17.08
CA GLU A 433 0.19 -7.91 -18.08
C GLU A 433 -0.04 -7.35 -19.49
N ASP A 434 -0.96 -6.39 -19.64
CA ASP A 434 -1.29 -5.75 -20.92
C ASP A 434 -0.10 -4.99 -21.51
N VAL A 435 0.67 -4.28 -20.67
CA VAL A 435 1.87 -3.55 -21.12
C VAL A 435 3.00 -4.49 -21.53
N ASP A 436 3.23 -5.58 -20.80
CA ASP A 436 4.27 -6.55 -21.17
C ASP A 436 3.84 -7.43 -22.36
N GLY A 437 2.54 -7.75 -22.49
CA GLY A 437 2.05 -8.83 -23.35
C GLY A 437 2.34 -10.23 -22.78
N GLY A 438 2.51 -10.30 -21.45
CA GLY A 438 2.77 -11.53 -20.71
C GLY A 438 1.54 -12.41 -20.56
N THR A 439 1.57 -13.32 -19.60
CA THR A 439 0.38 -14.09 -19.21
C THR A 439 0.37 -14.28 -17.71
N LEU A 440 -0.67 -13.77 -17.08
CA LEU A 440 -0.96 -13.99 -15.66
C LEU A 440 -1.97 -15.13 -15.52
N GLY A 441 -1.75 -16.01 -14.55
CA GLY A 441 -2.66 -17.10 -14.21
C GLY A 441 -2.39 -17.62 -12.81
N GLU A 442 -2.75 -18.88 -12.57
CA GLU A 442 -2.58 -19.54 -11.27
C GLU A 442 -1.49 -20.61 -11.35
N ALA A 443 -0.69 -20.71 -10.30
CA ALA A 443 0.28 -21.78 -10.14
C ALA A 443 -0.42 -23.14 -10.04
N ARG A 444 0.25 -24.20 -10.48
CA ARG A 444 -0.35 -25.54 -10.51
C ARG A 444 -0.11 -26.32 -9.23
N ASP A 445 0.96 -26.00 -8.53
CA ASP A 445 1.56 -26.72 -7.41
C ASP A 445 1.44 -26.00 -6.07
N GLU A 446 1.00 -24.74 -6.10
CA GLU A 446 0.77 -23.92 -4.92
C GLU A 446 -0.45 -23.01 -5.12
N LEU A 447 -1.04 -22.56 -4.02
CA LEU A 447 -2.07 -21.51 -4.03
C LEU A 447 -1.41 -20.14 -4.24
N ALA A 448 -0.90 -19.92 -5.46
CA ALA A 448 -0.11 -18.77 -5.86
C ALA A 448 -0.58 -18.24 -7.24
N LEU A 449 -0.28 -16.98 -7.52
CA LEU A 449 -0.32 -16.49 -8.90
C LEU A 449 0.92 -16.95 -9.65
N ALA A 450 0.77 -17.17 -10.96
CA ALA A 450 1.87 -17.47 -11.86
C ALA A 450 1.91 -16.43 -12.97
N TYR A 451 3.06 -15.78 -13.14
CA TYR A 451 3.30 -14.82 -14.20
C TYR A 451 4.38 -15.32 -15.16
N ARG A 452 4.07 -15.32 -16.45
CA ARG A 452 5.01 -15.64 -17.52
C ARG A 452 5.24 -14.41 -18.39
N THR A 453 6.48 -13.95 -18.48
CA THR A 453 6.81 -12.75 -19.26
C THR A 453 6.68 -13.00 -20.75
N ARG A 454 6.37 -11.96 -21.53
CA ARG A 454 6.27 -12.08 -23.00
C ARG A 454 7.53 -12.67 -23.63
N THR A 455 8.71 -12.20 -23.19
CA THR A 455 10.01 -12.61 -23.73
C THR A 455 10.27 -14.10 -23.55
N SER A 456 9.82 -14.68 -22.43
CA SER A 456 9.96 -16.12 -22.16
C SER A 456 9.07 -17.01 -23.04
N ARG A 457 8.11 -16.43 -23.76
CA ARG A 457 7.20 -17.16 -24.66
C ARG A 457 7.76 -17.29 -26.07
N TYR A 458 8.63 -16.38 -26.51
CA TYR A 458 9.12 -16.36 -27.90
C TYR A 458 9.91 -17.61 -28.31
N ASN A 459 10.52 -18.33 -27.35
CA ASN A 459 11.40 -19.47 -27.64
C ASN A 459 10.87 -20.82 -27.13
N GLN A 460 9.59 -20.90 -26.73
CA GLN A 460 8.99 -22.14 -26.21
C GLN A 460 7.53 -22.24 -26.68
N GLY A 461 7.31 -22.97 -27.76
CA GLY A 461 5.97 -23.28 -28.25
C GLY A 461 5.28 -24.34 -27.38
N GLY A 462 4.02 -24.07 -27.02
CA GLY A 462 2.97 -25.03 -26.65
C GLY A 462 3.14 -25.78 -25.33
#